data_AF-A0A9P5YAI0-F1
#
_entry.id   AF-A0A9P5YAI0-F1
#
_cell.length_a   1.000
_cell.length_b   1.000
_cell.length_c   1.000
_cell.angle_alpha   90.00
_cell.angle_beta   90.00
_cell.angle_gamma   90.00
#
_symmetry.space_group_name_H-M   'P 1'
#
loop_
_entity.id
_entity.type
_entity.pdbx_description
1 polymer ?
#
loop_
_entity_poly.entity_id
_entity_poly.type
_entity_poly.pdbx_seq_one_letter_code
_entity_poly.pdbx_strand_id
1 'polypeptide(L)'
;MPSLKLEIFLVWTLYISRVASEYTPILDPGFFFDFNKPGQSVPIPITEQCERIHITWGRSTARGANPVAPYFMQIFTSTLTTPFVIPVGDGLTFDWDVPFAPGTQYQICMFDKNGLTGGCQAMYTVIQNSTTSQPTCQNVTAPVALEVDATVPGGPMSQYGFIDQVKFRCNLLVLFMRPMIKHMIVCNSPNPNKGIVCTHQYSPKVSPSLHPPYNITSNSVNPITWTVSLPWAFPFFISLSSADGQMWSNGPLHAGGFGPSDCLAPGSIPQKTANKIVIGAGIGSVVGGLMAGVLCSYYYIRYRRSHTFPTRDQKLQLYQEVDEAGRPPPISEGTDPGLTSHSDSNLEPQAAHITPYNTSPSAGYTTEASKTRHRNPQGLASSTISSSWSGSSRQTTTTQTLAYVIHEDAGHVSYPQISEVGNIVELPPRYMKNPEARAGPP
;
A
#
# COMPACT_ATOMS: atom_id res chain seq x y z
N MET A 1 3.11 54.08 -4.20
CA MET A 1 2.84 53.05 -3.17
C MET A 1 1.85 51.92 -3.57
N PRO A 2 1.67 51.50 -4.85
CA PRO A 2 0.89 50.30 -5.18
C PRO A 2 1.70 48.98 -5.26
N SER A 3 3.04 49.00 -5.33
CA SER A 3 3.83 47.77 -5.51
C SER A 3 3.94 46.90 -4.26
N LEU A 4 3.91 47.48 -3.05
CA LEU A 4 4.10 46.75 -1.80
C LEU A 4 2.96 45.77 -1.45
N LYS A 5 1.74 46.02 -1.96
CA LYS A 5 0.56 45.16 -1.66
C LYS A 5 0.50 43.91 -2.54
N LEU A 6 1.08 43.95 -3.74
CA LEU A 6 1.12 42.81 -4.66
C LEU A 6 2.14 41.75 -4.20
N GLU A 7 3.28 42.20 -3.66
CA GLU A 7 4.31 41.29 -3.15
C GLU A 7 3.85 40.52 -1.91
N ILE A 8 3.11 41.15 -0.99
CA ILE A 8 2.58 40.47 0.20
C ILE A 8 1.57 39.38 -0.17
N PHE A 9 0.77 39.59 -1.22
CA PHE A 9 -0.23 38.60 -1.66
C PHE A 9 0.40 37.40 -2.38
N LEU A 10 1.46 37.64 -3.18
CA LEU A 10 2.24 36.56 -3.82
C LEU A 10 3.05 35.75 -2.79
N VAL A 11 3.57 36.40 -1.75
CA VAL A 11 4.26 35.70 -0.65
C VAL A 11 3.29 34.83 0.16
N TRP A 12 2.03 35.26 0.35
CA TRP A 12 1.03 34.47 1.09
C TRP A 12 0.51 33.25 0.32
N THR A 13 0.37 33.31 -1.01
CA THR A 13 0.00 32.15 -1.84
C THR A 13 1.16 31.16 -2.01
N LEU A 14 2.42 31.63 -1.90
CA LEU A 14 3.61 30.75 -1.88
C LEU A 14 3.83 30.07 -0.52
N TYR A 15 3.29 30.60 0.58
CA TYR A 15 3.49 30.06 1.95
C TYR A 15 2.49 28.98 2.40
N ILE A 16 1.51 28.62 1.56
CA ILE A 16 0.73 27.39 1.75
C ILE A 16 1.62 26.22 1.32
N SER A 17 2.63 26.00 2.14
CA SER A 17 3.69 25.03 1.93
C SER A 17 3.09 23.64 1.86
N ARG A 18 3.45 22.98 0.76
CA ARG A 18 3.13 21.62 0.39
C ARG A 18 3.56 20.66 1.49
N VAL A 19 2.62 20.18 2.30
CA VAL A 19 2.77 18.86 2.92
C VAL A 19 2.48 17.87 1.80
N ALA A 20 3.46 17.67 0.91
CA ALA A 20 3.41 16.58 -0.04
C ALA A 20 3.83 15.32 0.73
N SER A 21 2.91 14.37 0.88
CA SER A 21 3.31 13.01 1.24
C SER A 21 4.19 12.48 0.11
N GLU A 22 5.45 12.16 0.41
CA GLU A 22 6.31 11.49 -0.55
C GLU A 22 5.81 10.06 -0.71
N TYR A 23 5.17 9.78 -1.84
CA TYR A 23 4.78 8.43 -2.21
C TYR A 23 6.02 7.70 -2.70
N THR A 24 6.40 6.65 -1.98
CA THR A 24 7.50 5.79 -2.39
C THR A 24 6.93 4.68 -3.27
N PRO A 25 7.34 4.58 -4.54
CA PRO A 25 6.84 3.53 -5.43
C PRO A 25 7.21 2.15 -4.90
N ILE A 26 6.44 1.14 -5.30
CA ILE A 26 6.77 -0.27 -5.03
C ILE A 26 8.18 -0.53 -5.58
N LEU A 27 9.03 -1.11 -4.75
CA LEU A 27 10.40 -1.44 -5.12
C LEU A 27 10.39 -2.51 -6.22
N ASP A 28 11.13 -2.30 -7.30
CA ASP A 28 11.31 -3.34 -8.32
C ASP A 28 12.19 -4.47 -7.75
N PRO A 29 11.72 -5.72 -7.72
CA PRO A 29 12.52 -6.84 -7.23
C PRO A 29 13.72 -7.09 -8.14
N GLY A 30 14.82 -7.56 -7.58
CA GLY A 30 16.02 -7.95 -8.33
C GLY A 30 15.95 -9.36 -8.91
N PHE A 31 15.14 -10.21 -8.29
CA PHE A 31 14.90 -11.60 -8.69
C PHE A 31 13.54 -12.05 -8.19
N PHE A 32 13.12 -13.23 -8.60
CA PHE A 32 11.93 -13.90 -8.08
C PHE A 32 12.34 -15.27 -7.57
N PHE A 33 11.59 -15.77 -6.61
CA PHE A 33 11.75 -17.13 -6.10
C PHE A 33 10.39 -17.77 -6.00
N ASP A 34 10.34 -19.09 -6.09
CA ASP A 34 9.13 -19.89 -5.97
C ASP A 34 9.46 -21.23 -5.33
N PHE A 35 8.49 -21.80 -4.63
CA PHE A 35 8.58 -23.14 -4.04
C PHE A 35 7.30 -23.97 -4.27
N ASN A 36 6.55 -23.63 -5.33
CA ASN A 36 5.44 -24.46 -5.79
C ASN A 36 5.92 -25.84 -6.22
N LYS A 37 5.07 -26.85 -6.00
CA LYS A 37 5.33 -28.21 -6.47
C LYS A 37 5.37 -28.20 -8.01
N PRO A 38 6.34 -28.89 -8.66
CA PRO A 38 6.39 -28.98 -10.11
C PRO A 38 5.06 -29.46 -10.70
N GLY A 39 4.53 -28.72 -11.67
CA GLY A 39 3.24 -29.03 -12.33
C GLY A 39 2.00 -28.46 -11.62
N GLN A 40 2.15 -27.80 -10.47
CA GLN A 40 1.06 -27.09 -9.83
C GLN A 40 0.83 -25.73 -10.50
N SER A 41 -0.38 -25.51 -11.04
CA SER A 41 -0.71 -24.26 -11.76
C SER A 41 -0.95 -23.08 -10.83
N VAL A 42 -1.39 -23.33 -9.59
CA VAL A 42 -1.70 -22.29 -8.60
C VAL A 42 -1.16 -22.70 -7.23
N PRO A 43 -0.34 -21.86 -6.57
CA PRO A 43 0.08 -22.08 -5.18
C PRO A 43 -1.13 -22.28 -4.28
N ILE A 44 -1.13 -23.38 -3.53
CA ILE A 44 -2.04 -23.51 -2.39
C ILE A 44 -1.21 -23.09 -1.17
N PRO A 45 -1.59 -22.04 -0.43
CA PRO A 45 -0.79 -21.45 0.65
C PRO A 45 -0.83 -22.30 1.94
N ILE A 46 -0.59 -23.60 1.81
CA ILE A 46 -0.52 -24.55 2.91
C ILE A 46 0.74 -25.39 2.76
N THR A 47 1.35 -25.72 3.90
CA THR A 47 2.43 -26.72 3.97
C THR A 47 2.18 -27.65 5.13
N GLU A 48 2.62 -28.90 5.03
CA GLU A 48 2.61 -29.81 6.16
C GLU A 48 3.77 -29.53 7.14
N GLN A 49 3.58 -29.88 8.41
CA GLN A 49 4.65 -29.84 9.40
C GLN A 49 5.82 -30.75 8.96
N CYS A 50 7.03 -30.21 9.01
CA CYS A 50 8.27 -30.82 8.52
C CYS A 50 8.21 -31.20 7.03
N GLU A 51 7.33 -30.59 6.23
CA GLU A 51 7.37 -30.71 4.78
C GLU A 51 8.67 -30.09 4.25
N ARG A 52 9.34 -30.82 3.36
CA ARG A 52 10.47 -30.29 2.60
C ARG A 52 9.94 -29.52 1.40
N ILE A 53 10.11 -28.20 1.43
CA ILE A 53 9.82 -27.35 0.27
C ILE A 53 11.07 -27.14 -0.55
N HIS A 54 10.94 -27.26 -1.88
CA HIS A 54 12.01 -27.04 -2.84
C HIS A 54 11.92 -25.62 -3.38
N ILE A 55 12.81 -24.74 -2.92
CA ILE A 55 12.82 -23.34 -3.30
C ILE A 55 13.79 -23.14 -4.46
N THR A 56 13.34 -22.46 -5.50
CA THR A 56 14.15 -22.07 -6.66
C THR A 56 14.05 -20.58 -6.89
N TRP A 57 15.12 -19.95 -7.36
CA TRP A 57 15.09 -18.52 -7.66
C TRP A 57 15.94 -18.15 -8.87
N GLY A 58 15.60 -17.02 -9.45
CA GLY A 58 16.28 -16.51 -10.64
C GLY A 58 15.75 -15.13 -11.02
N ARG A 59 16.46 -14.47 -11.93
CA ARG A 59 16.12 -13.11 -12.34
C ARG A 59 14.79 -13.03 -13.09
N SER A 60 14.49 -14.00 -13.97
CA SER A 60 13.29 -14.00 -14.80
C SER A 60 13.02 -12.62 -15.42
N THR A 61 11.84 -12.03 -15.19
CA THR A 61 11.41 -10.72 -15.69
C THR A 61 11.70 -9.55 -14.74
N ALA A 62 12.58 -9.74 -13.75
CA ALA A 62 12.87 -8.75 -12.72
C ALA A 62 13.48 -7.48 -13.31
N ARG A 63 12.97 -6.32 -12.90
CA ARG A 63 13.39 -4.99 -13.37
C ARG A 63 14.44 -4.33 -12.48
N GLY A 64 14.61 -4.83 -11.26
CA GLY A 64 15.62 -4.33 -10.32
C GLY A 64 17.05 -4.63 -10.75
N ALA A 65 17.99 -4.25 -9.88
CA ALA A 65 19.41 -4.53 -10.07
C ALA A 65 19.68 -6.05 -10.19
N ASN A 66 20.84 -6.42 -10.73
CA ASN A 66 21.23 -7.83 -10.76
C ASN A 66 21.56 -8.30 -9.33
N PRO A 67 20.97 -9.42 -8.87
CA PRO A 67 21.26 -9.94 -7.54
C PRO A 67 22.68 -10.48 -7.47
N VAL A 68 23.29 -10.41 -6.29
CA VAL A 68 24.63 -10.93 -6.03
C VAL A 68 24.62 -11.86 -4.82
N ALA A 69 25.05 -13.10 -5.02
CA ALA A 69 25.23 -14.09 -3.97
C ALA A 69 26.26 -13.66 -2.89
N PRO A 70 26.16 -14.19 -1.65
CA PRO A 70 25.20 -15.21 -1.19
C PRO A 70 23.77 -14.69 -0.99
N TYR A 71 22.82 -15.62 -0.97
CA TYR A 71 21.40 -15.37 -0.70
C TYR A 71 21.01 -15.74 0.73
N PHE A 72 19.99 -15.05 1.24
CA PHE A 72 19.44 -15.27 2.57
C PHE A 72 17.91 -15.29 2.51
N MET A 73 17.30 -16.19 3.27
CA MET A 73 15.86 -16.20 3.54
C MET A 73 15.59 -15.57 4.89
N GLN A 74 14.62 -14.66 4.94
CA GLN A 74 14.04 -14.17 6.18
C GLN A 74 12.63 -14.74 6.32
N ILE A 75 12.37 -15.44 7.42
CA ILE A 75 11.10 -16.15 7.64
C ILE A 75 10.38 -15.51 8.82
N PHE A 76 9.23 -14.92 8.54
CA PHE A 76 8.32 -14.36 9.53
C PHE A 76 7.31 -15.42 9.95
N THR A 77 6.94 -15.46 11.22
CA THR A 77 5.96 -16.43 11.74
C THR A 77 4.98 -15.74 12.67
N SER A 78 3.78 -16.30 12.77
CA SER A 78 2.72 -15.78 13.64
C SER A 78 2.90 -16.16 15.10
N THR A 79 3.76 -17.11 15.42
CA THR A 79 3.94 -17.63 16.78
C THR A 79 5.21 -17.12 17.46
N LEU A 80 6.11 -16.45 16.72
CA LEU A 80 7.37 -15.93 17.24
C LEU A 80 7.54 -14.45 16.92
N THR A 81 8.07 -13.70 17.89
CA THR A 81 8.37 -12.27 17.76
C THR A 81 9.76 -12.00 17.19
N THR A 82 10.42 -13.02 16.64
CA THR A 82 11.75 -12.90 16.05
C THR A 82 11.78 -13.71 14.76
N PRO A 83 12.12 -13.08 13.61
CA PRO A 83 12.18 -13.78 12.35
C PRO A 83 13.43 -14.66 12.27
N PHE A 84 13.37 -15.76 11.53
CA PHE A 84 14.55 -16.57 11.23
C PHE A 84 15.29 -15.97 10.05
N VAL A 85 16.62 -16.05 10.07
CA VAL A 85 17.47 -15.74 8.91
C VAL A 85 18.29 -16.98 8.57
N ILE A 86 18.03 -17.53 7.39
CA ILE A 86 18.67 -18.75 6.91
C ILE A 86 19.62 -18.37 5.77
N PRO A 87 20.94 -18.58 5.91
CA PRO A 87 21.87 -18.43 4.80
C PRO A 87 21.63 -19.55 3.80
N VAL A 88 21.27 -19.18 2.59
CA VAL A 88 20.97 -20.13 1.50
C VAL A 88 22.20 -20.44 0.66
N GLY A 89 23.19 -19.54 0.66
CA GLY A 89 24.45 -19.70 -0.04
C GLY A 89 24.43 -19.14 -1.46
N ASP A 90 25.29 -19.66 -2.33
CA ASP A 90 25.53 -19.12 -3.67
C ASP A 90 24.72 -19.83 -4.79
N GLY A 91 23.92 -20.83 -4.42
CA GLY A 91 23.10 -21.60 -5.36
C GLY A 91 21.90 -20.81 -5.90
N LEU A 92 21.06 -21.50 -6.69
CA LEU A 92 19.75 -21.01 -7.16
C LEU A 92 18.60 -21.94 -6.73
N THR A 93 18.92 -22.93 -5.89
CA THR A 93 17.99 -23.94 -5.37
C THR A 93 18.32 -24.21 -3.90
N PHE A 94 17.31 -24.44 -3.08
CA PHE A 94 17.46 -24.76 -1.66
C PHE A 94 16.28 -25.57 -1.16
N ASP A 95 16.58 -26.65 -0.44
CA ASP A 95 15.56 -27.44 0.23
C ASP A 95 15.46 -26.99 1.70
N TRP A 96 14.24 -26.71 2.14
CA TRP A 96 13.99 -26.28 3.51
C TRP A 96 12.86 -27.10 4.13
N ASP A 97 13.08 -27.61 5.34
CA ASP A 97 12.08 -28.36 6.10
C ASP A 97 11.30 -27.36 6.98
N VAL A 98 9.97 -27.29 6.81
CA VAL A 98 9.10 -26.34 7.55
C VAL A 98 9.00 -26.75 9.02
N PRO A 99 9.64 -26.04 9.98
CA PRO A 99 9.84 -26.55 11.33
C PRO A 99 8.76 -26.10 12.33
N PHE A 100 7.66 -25.54 11.84
CA PHE A 100 6.65 -24.91 12.69
C PHE A 100 5.51 -25.86 13.06
N ALA A 101 4.86 -25.59 14.19
CA ALA A 101 3.69 -26.35 14.62
C ALA A 101 2.46 -26.05 13.73
N PRO A 102 1.51 -26.99 13.62
CA PRO A 102 0.24 -26.75 12.92
C PRO A 102 -0.49 -25.50 13.44
N GLY A 103 -1.14 -24.77 12.54
CA GLY A 103 -1.80 -23.49 12.80
C GLY A 103 -0.86 -22.27 12.72
N THR A 104 0.46 -22.47 12.65
CA THR A 104 1.40 -21.36 12.46
C THR A 104 1.24 -20.79 11.05
N GLN A 105 1.07 -19.47 10.94
CA GLN A 105 1.17 -18.77 9.66
C GLN A 105 2.59 -18.24 9.50
N TYR A 106 3.17 -18.37 8.30
CA TYR A 106 4.51 -17.89 8.02
C TYR A 106 4.63 -17.28 6.63
N GLN A 107 5.65 -16.43 6.47
CA GLN A 107 5.95 -15.78 5.21
C GLN A 107 7.46 -15.80 4.97
N ILE A 108 7.88 -16.20 3.77
CA ILE A 108 9.28 -16.18 3.36
C ILE A 108 9.53 -14.93 2.51
N CYS A 109 10.60 -14.21 2.82
CA CYS A 109 11.15 -13.15 1.99
C CYS A 109 12.61 -13.47 1.67
N MET A 110 13.06 -13.21 0.45
CA MET A 110 14.44 -13.48 0.05
C MET A 110 15.22 -12.19 -0.22
N PHE A 111 16.50 -12.24 0.11
CA PHE A 111 17.45 -11.15 -0.09
C PHE A 111 18.79 -11.71 -0.61
N ASP A 112 19.51 -10.89 -1.35
CA ASP A 112 20.90 -11.13 -1.70
C ASP A 112 21.85 -10.50 -0.66
N LYS A 113 23.18 -10.63 -0.84
CA LYS A 113 24.16 -10.09 0.12
C LYS A 113 24.14 -8.56 0.24
N ASN A 114 23.66 -7.86 -0.77
CA ASN A 114 23.57 -6.40 -0.81
C ASN A 114 22.23 -5.90 -0.27
N GLY A 115 21.36 -6.80 0.20
CA GLY A 115 20.01 -6.47 0.65
C GLY A 115 19.02 -6.25 -0.48
N LEU A 116 19.38 -6.55 -1.74
CA LEU A 116 18.45 -6.54 -2.85
C LEU A 116 17.44 -7.66 -2.65
N THR A 117 16.16 -7.34 -2.70
CA THR A 117 15.10 -8.29 -2.40
C THR A 117 14.61 -9.05 -3.63
N GLY A 118 14.28 -10.32 -3.42
CA GLY A 118 13.55 -11.17 -4.36
C GLY A 118 12.04 -11.12 -4.17
N GLY A 119 11.53 -10.20 -3.34
CA GLY A 119 10.14 -10.18 -2.91
C GLY A 119 9.89 -10.93 -1.61
N CYS A 120 8.62 -10.95 -1.21
CA CYS A 120 8.09 -11.95 -0.29
C CYS A 120 7.05 -12.81 -1.00
N GLN A 121 6.92 -14.04 -0.54
CA GLN A 121 5.88 -14.94 -1.01
C GLN A 121 4.54 -14.67 -0.32
N ALA A 122 3.51 -15.41 -0.76
CA ALA A 122 2.24 -15.48 -0.04
C ALA A 122 2.47 -15.95 1.40
N MET A 123 1.51 -15.67 2.27
CA MET A 123 1.49 -16.22 3.62
C MET A 123 0.99 -17.65 3.58
N TYR A 124 1.75 -18.58 4.15
CA TYR A 124 1.41 -20.01 4.20
C TYR A 124 0.93 -20.38 5.60
N THR A 125 -0.01 -21.33 5.67
CA THR A 125 -0.46 -21.92 6.94
C THR A 125 0.08 -23.34 7.07
N VAL A 126 0.68 -23.66 8.22
CA VAL A 126 1.15 -25.01 8.50
C VAL A 126 0.00 -25.89 8.95
N ILE A 127 -0.18 -27.04 8.32
CA ILE A 127 -1.12 -28.09 8.73
C ILE A 127 -0.39 -29.27 9.35
N GLN A 128 -1.12 -30.12 10.07
CA GLN A 128 -0.54 -31.34 10.62
C GLN A 128 -0.05 -32.27 9.49
N ASN A 129 1.11 -32.89 9.71
CA ASN A 129 1.63 -33.89 8.78
C ASN A 129 0.65 -35.06 8.66
N SER A 130 0.27 -35.39 7.43
CA SER A 130 -0.77 -36.40 7.16
C SER A 130 -0.26 -37.84 7.34
N THR A 131 1.06 -38.03 7.29
CA THR A 131 1.70 -39.35 7.31
C THR A 131 2.25 -39.75 8.67
N THR A 132 2.68 -38.78 9.47
CA THR A 132 3.38 -39.01 10.74
C THR A 132 2.80 -38.14 11.84
N SER A 133 2.38 -38.73 12.96
CA SER A 133 1.74 -38.00 14.07
C SER A 133 2.69 -37.11 14.86
N GLN A 134 4.00 -37.39 14.84
CA GLN A 134 5.05 -36.63 15.52
C GLN A 134 6.27 -36.49 14.59
N PRO A 135 6.17 -35.65 13.54
CA PRO A 135 7.28 -35.46 12.64
C PRO A 135 8.42 -34.71 13.38
N THR A 136 9.67 -35.08 13.09
CA THR A 136 10.86 -34.40 13.63
C THR A 136 11.56 -33.68 12.48
N CYS A 137 11.67 -32.36 12.58
CA CYS A 137 12.36 -31.54 11.59
C CYS A 137 13.65 -30.96 12.17
N GLN A 138 14.52 -30.48 11.28
CA GLN A 138 15.73 -29.79 11.69
C GLN A 138 15.39 -28.58 12.57
N ASN A 139 16.05 -28.49 13.72
CA ASN A 139 15.85 -27.37 14.62
C ASN A 139 16.42 -26.09 14.00
N VAL A 140 15.59 -25.06 13.88
CA VAL A 140 16.03 -23.74 13.42
C VAL A 140 16.32 -22.86 14.64
N THR A 141 17.52 -22.29 14.69
CA THR A 141 17.89 -21.37 15.78
C THR A 141 17.35 -19.98 15.44
N ALA A 142 16.41 -19.49 16.27
CA ALA A 142 16.00 -18.10 16.18
C ALA A 142 17.17 -17.18 16.61
N PRO A 143 17.36 -16.03 15.94
CA PRO A 143 18.33 -15.05 16.36
C PRO A 143 17.95 -14.43 17.71
N VAL A 144 18.86 -13.63 18.28
CA VAL A 144 18.61 -12.94 19.54
C VAL A 144 17.44 -11.96 19.36
N ALA A 145 16.42 -12.11 20.20
CA ALA A 145 15.23 -11.27 20.18
C ALA A 145 15.57 -9.84 20.61
N LEU A 146 15.11 -8.86 19.83
CA LEU A 146 15.13 -7.45 20.19
C LEU A 146 13.87 -7.12 20.98
N GLU A 147 14.02 -6.50 22.15
CA GLU A 147 12.88 -6.02 22.92
C GLU A 147 12.35 -4.70 22.35
N VAL A 148 11.10 -4.73 21.87
CA VAL A 148 10.42 -3.58 21.26
C VAL A 148 9.08 -3.36 21.96
N ASP A 149 8.87 -2.13 22.40
CA ASP A 149 7.53 -1.65 22.79
C ASP A 149 6.85 -1.07 21.55
N ALA A 150 5.84 -1.79 21.07
CA ALA A 150 5.09 -1.47 19.87
C ALA A 150 3.65 -1.11 20.24
N THR A 151 3.29 0.15 20.02
CA THR A 151 1.93 0.66 20.29
C THR A 151 1.30 1.24 19.05
N VAL A 152 -0.03 1.11 19.00
CA VAL A 152 -0.92 1.71 17.99
C VAL A 152 -1.88 2.66 18.69
N PRO A 153 -2.56 3.58 17.97
CA PRO A 153 -3.63 4.37 18.56
C PRO A 153 -4.69 3.47 19.21
N GLY A 154 -4.73 3.44 20.54
CA GLY A 154 -5.63 2.57 21.31
C GLY A 154 -4.95 1.58 22.25
N GLY A 155 -3.62 1.40 22.18
CA GLY A 155 -2.88 0.58 23.14
C GLY A 155 -1.73 -0.23 22.53
N PRO A 156 -1.30 -1.31 23.21
CA PRO A 156 -0.33 -2.26 22.68
C PRO A 156 -0.78 -2.84 21.34
N MET A 157 0.17 -3.04 20.43
CA MET A 157 -0.13 -3.64 19.13
C MET A 157 -0.46 -5.13 19.27
N SER A 158 -1.61 -5.54 18.74
CA SER A 158 -1.94 -6.96 18.61
C SER A 158 -1.10 -7.63 17.51
N GLN A 159 -0.74 -8.90 17.71
CA GLN A 159 -0.01 -9.69 16.72
C GLN A 159 -0.85 -10.07 15.50
N TYR A 160 -2.17 -10.18 15.68
CA TYR A 160 -3.14 -10.57 14.64
C TYR A 160 -4.14 -9.45 14.36
N GLY A 161 -3.79 -8.22 14.72
CA GLY A 161 -4.69 -7.08 14.67
C GLY A 161 -4.93 -6.58 13.25
N PHE A 162 -6.12 -6.01 13.06
CA PHE A 162 -6.34 -5.08 11.96
C PHE A 162 -5.78 -3.73 12.39
N ILE A 163 -4.78 -3.26 11.66
CA ILE A 163 -4.24 -1.92 11.86
C ILE A 163 -5.17 -0.96 11.12
N ASP A 164 -5.73 -0.02 11.87
CA ASP A 164 -6.48 1.08 11.30
C ASP A 164 -5.61 1.74 10.22
N GLN A 165 -6.03 1.67 8.96
CA GLN A 165 -5.31 2.32 7.88
C GLN A 165 -5.24 3.83 8.11
N VAL A 166 -6.18 4.37 8.89
CA VAL A 166 -6.36 5.80 9.08
C VAL A 166 -7.07 6.04 10.41
N LYS A 167 -6.38 6.55 11.44
CA LYS A 167 -7.10 7.19 12.55
C LYS A 167 -6.26 8.22 13.31
N PHE A 168 -6.19 9.43 12.77
CA PHE A 168 -6.87 10.64 13.28
C PHE A 168 -6.30 11.83 12.51
N ARG A 169 -7.07 12.33 11.53
CA ARG A 169 -6.65 13.39 10.59
C ARG A 169 -5.65 12.81 9.58
N CYS A 170 -5.60 13.35 8.37
CA CYS A 170 -4.66 12.98 7.30
C CYS A 170 -3.17 13.25 7.64
N ASN A 171 -2.81 13.11 8.90
CA ASN A 171 -1.48 13.09 9.43
C ASN A 171 -1.35 11.76 10.16
N LEU A 172 -0.80 10.79 9.44
CA LEU A 172 0.14 9.83 10.01
C LEU A 172 -0.50 8.75 10.91
N LEU A 173 -0.66 7.53 10.38
CA LEU A 173 -0.64 6.36 11.26
C LEU A 173 0.70 6.43 12.00
N VAL A 174 0.64 6.41 13.33
CA VAL A 174 1.84 6.42 14.16
C VAL A 174 1.95 5.07 14.83
N LEU A 175 2.71 4.20 14.20
CA LEU A 175 3.36 3.13 14.94
C LEU A 175 4.40 3.79 15.85
N PHE A 176 4.30 3.59 17.15
CA PHE A 176 5.40 3.92 18.04
C PHE A 176 6.14 2.63 18.33
N MET A 177 7.29 2.45 17.66
CA MET A 177 8.25 1.40 18.01
C MET A 177 9.35 2.05 18.83
N ARG A 178 9.52 1.60 20.07
CA ARG A 178 10.63 1.99 20.93
C ARG A 178 11.48 0.77 21.25
N PRO A 179 12.73 0.69 20.75
CA PRO A 179 13.65 -0.33 21.20
C PRO A 179 13.98 -0.07 22.68
N MET A 180 13.82 -1.08 23.52
CA MET A 180 14.03 -0.95 24.97
C MET A 180 15.51 -0.97 25.38
N ILE A 181 16.40 -1.41 24.47
CA ILE A 181 17.82 -1.54 24.75
C ILE A 181 18.50 -0.16 24.70
N LYS A 182 18.95 0.32 25.87
CA LYS A 182 19.65 1.61 26.03
C LYS A 182 21.12 1.62 25.58
N HIS A 183 21.71 0.46 25.25
CA HIS A 183 23.15 0.27 25.40
C HIS A 183 23.99 0.17 24.12
N MET A 184 23.46 0.40 22.91
CA MET A 184 24.26 0.13 21.71
C MET A 184 24.44 1.32 20.77
N ILE A 185 25.62 1.92 20.84
CA ILE A 185 26.02 3.06 20.04
C ILE A 185 27.04 2.57 18.99
N VAL A 186 26.67 2.55 17.70
CA VAL A 186 27.62 2.23 16.62
C VAL A 186 28.37 3.49 16.25
N CYS A 187 29.68 3.44 16.42
CA CYS A 187 30.57 4.57 16.35
C CYS A 187 31.47 4.46 15.11
N ASN A 188 31.06 5.13 14.02
CA ASN A 188 31.86 5.20 12.80
C ASN A 188 32.59 6.56 12.76
N SER A 189 33.89 6.53 12.46
CA SER A 189 34.66 7.74 12.14
C SER A 189 34.76 7.85 10.61
N PRO A 190 33.94 8.69 9.97
CA PRO A 190 34.05 8.90 8.53
C PRO A 190 35.33 9.67 8.13
N ASN A 191 36.07 10.20 9.10
CA ASN A 191 37.32 10.91 8.86
C ASN A 191 38.17 10.90 10.14
N PRO A 192 39.45 10.49 10.11
CA PRO A 192 40.30 10.43 11.31
C PRO A 192 40.42 11.77 12.05
N ASN A 193 40.13 12.89 11.38
CA ASN A 193 40.17 14.23 11.96
C ASN A 193 38.80 14.77 12.41
N LYS A 194 37.70 14.05 12.14
CA LYS A 194 36.38 14.38 12.65
C LYS A 194 36.01 13.34 13.71
N GLY A 195 35.70 13.81 14.91
CA GLY A 195 35.39 12.95 16.06
C GLY A 195 34.43 11.81 15.72
N ILE A 196 34.57 10.70 16.44
CA ILE A 196 33.78 9.49 16.26
C ILE A 196 32.30 9.83 16.39
N VAL A 197 31.51 9.60 15.32
CA VAL A 197 30.06 9.81 15.34
C VAL A 197 29.38 8.48 15.60
N CYS A 198 28.52 8.52 16.59
CA CYS A 198 27.99 7.39 17.31
C CYS A 198 26.47 7.41 17.12
N THR A 199 25.97 6.59 16.18
CA THR A 199 24.54 6.56 15.79
C THR A 199 23.96 5.18 15.97
N HIS A 200 22.82 5.08 16.67
CA HIS A 200 21.99 3.88 16.66
C HIS A 200 21.38 3.71 15.27
N GLN A 201 21.60 2.55 14.64
CA GLN A 201 20.96 2.22 13.37
C GLN A 201 19.92 1.12 13.60
N TYR A 202 18.66 1.52 13.45
CA TYR A 202 17.54 0.59 13.40
C TYR A 202 17.00 0.57 11.98
N SER A 203 16.73 -0.63 11.47
CA SER A 203 16.14 -0.83 10.14
C SER A 203 14.76 -1.46 10.28
N PRO A 204 13.72 -0.65 10.54
CA PRO A 204 12.34 -1.08 10.42
C PRO A 204 12.03 -1.55 8.99
N LYS A 205 11.36 -2.69 8.88
CA LYS A 205 10.89 -3.24 7.61
C LYS A 205 9.40 -3.54 7.68
N VAL A 206 8.72 -3.28 6.57
CA VAL A 206 7.34 -3.75 6.33
C VAL A 206 7.42 -4.78 5.22
N SER A 207 6.88 -5.97 5.46
CA SER A 207 6.94 -7.12 4.54
C SER A 207 5.52 -7.55 4.16
N PRO A 208 4.91 -6.95 3.13
CA PRO A 208 3.59 -7.37 2.66
C PRO A 208 3.65 -8.70 1.92
N SER A 209 2.56 -9.47 1.94
CA SER A 209 2.44 -10.70 1.12
C SER A 209 2.61 -10.41 -0.37
N LEU A 210 3.29 -11.30 -1.10
CA LEU A 210 3.48 -11.19 -2.55
C LEU A 210 4.18 -9.91 -3.05
N HIS A 211 4.79 -9.11 -2.16
CA HIS A 211 5.44 -7.85 -2.50
C HIS A 211 6.84 -7.75 -1.87
N PRO A 212 7.76 -6.99 -2.47
CA PRO A 212 9.04 -6.63 -1.88
C PRO A 212 8.91 -5.96 -0.49
N PRO A 213 9.71 -6.38 0.50
CA PRO A 213 9.86 -5.66 1.75
C PRO A 213 10.30 -4.22 1.52
N TYR A 214 9.67 -3.31 2.26
CA TYR A 214 10.08 -1.92 2.30
C TYR A 214 11.00 -1.68 3.50
N ASN A 215 12.24 -1.27 3.24
CA ASN A 215 13.22 -0.97 4.28
C ASN A 215 13.22 0.53 4.59
N ILE A 216 13.01 0.87 5.86
CA ILE A 216 13.06 2.24 6.36
C ILE A 216 14.29 2.34 7.25
N THR A 217 15.20 3.25 6.95
CA THR A 217 16.38 3.46 7.80
C THR A 217 16.10 4.58 8.80
N SER A 218 16.31 4.32 10.09
CA SER A 218 16.28 5.36 11.13
C SER A 218 17.61 5.40 11.88
N ASN A 219 18.21 6.58 11.94
CA ASN A 219 19.42 6.86 12.74
C ASN A 219 19.08 7.36 14.15
N SER A 220 17.82 7.25 14.55
CA SER A 220 17.28 7.85 15.77
C SER A 220 16.55 6.80 16.60
N VAL A 221 16.76 6.85 17.93
CA VAL A 221 16.04 6.05 18.93
C VAL A 221 14.62 6.59 19.19
N ASN A 222 14.33 7.80 18.70
CA ASN A 222 12.98 8.35 18.77
C ASN A 222 11.98 7.43 18.06
N PRO A 223 10.71 7.41 18.50
CA PRO A 223 9.70 6.58 17.89
C PRO A 223 9.64 6.79 16.38
N ILE A 224 9.72 5.70 15.63
CA ILE A 224 9.70 5.74 14.18
C ILE A 224 8.25 5.72 13.73
N THR A 225 7.81 6.88 13.25
CA THR A 225 6.46 7.07 12.78
C THR A 225 6.35 6.83 11.28
N TRP A 226 5.50 5.90 10.85
CA TRP A 226 5.27 5.58 9.44
C TRP A 226 3.83 5.17 9.16
N THR A 227 3.39 5.37 7.92
CA THR A 227 2.06 4.97 7.44
C THR A 227 2.21 3.97 6.30
N VAL A 228 1.41 2.91 6.34
CA VAL A 228 1.35 1.91 5.27
C VAL A 228 0.00 2.01 4.57
N SER A 229 0.06 2.18 3.26
CA SER A 229 -1.10 2.11 2.37
C SER A 229 -1.05 0.76 1.66
N LEU A 230 -1.83 -0.19 2.16
CA LEU A 230 -2.03 -1.50 1.56
C LEU A 230 -3.51 -1.69 1.26
N PRO A 231 -3.87 -2.58 0.31
CA PRO A 231 -5.26 -2.99 0.12
C PRO A 231 -5.90 -3.43 1.43
N TRP A 232 -7.23 -3.30 1.52
CA TRP A 232 -7.96 -3.75 2.69
C TRP A 232 -7.79 -5.26 2.91
N ALA A 233 -7.67 -5.65 4.18
CA ALA A 233 -7.35 -7.00 4.67
C ALA A 233 -6.04 -7.60 4.12
N PHE A 234 -5.15 -6.80 3.52
CA PHE A 234 -3.90 -7.33 3.01
C PHE A 234 -2.95 -7.71 4.16
N PRO A 235 -2.47 -8.96 4.23
CA PRO A 235 -1.62 -9.42 5.31
C PRO A 235 -0.17 -8.97 5.12
N PHE A 236 0.47 -8.54 6.22
CA PHE A 236 1.87 -8.14 6.23
C PHE A 236 2.51 -8.40 7.59
N PHE A 237 3.83 -8.51 7.60
CA PHE A 237 4.63 -8.49 8.82
C PHE A 237 5.36 -7.16 8.94
N ILE A 238 5.60 -6.74 10.18
CA ILE A 238 6.55 -5.67 10.49
C ILE A 238 7.73 -6.28 11.21
N SER A 239 8.91 -5.71 11.01
CA SER A 239 10.10 -6.10 11.76
C SER A 239 11.03 -4.94 12.02
N LEU A 240 11.87 -5.11 13.02
CA LEU A 240 12.91 -4.17 13.40
C LEU A 240 14.20 -4.95 13.58
N SER A 241 15.24 -4.60 12.82
CA SER A 241 16.58 -5.15 13.03
C SER A 241 17.50 -4.09 13.60
N SER A 242 18.30 -4.50 14.58
CA SER A 242 19.41 -3.74 15.14
C SER A 242 20.71 -3.99 14.37
N ALA A 243 21.68 -3.09 14.45
CA ALA A 243 23.00 -3.27 13.87
C ALA A 243 23.76 -4.50 14.43
N ASP A 244 23.43 -4.96 15.65
CA ASP A 244 23.99 -6.18 16.25
C ASP A 244 23.40 -7.49 15.69
N GLY A 245 22.45 -7.41 14.75
CA GLY A 245 21.73 -8.57 14.24
C GLY A 245 20.60 -9.06 15.16
N GLN A 246 20.31 -8.35 16.27
CA GLN A 246 19.09 -8.60 17.04
C GLN A 246 17.87 -8.20 16.23
N MET A 247 16.80 -8.99 16.31
CA MET A 247 15.60 -8.75 15.50
C MET A 247 14.33 -8.90 16.30
N TRP A 248 13.32 -8.14 15.90
CA TRP A 248 11.95 -8.24 16.36
C TRP A 248 11.02 -8.29 15.16
N SER A 249 9.93 -9.01 15.25
CA SER A 249 8.85 -9.01 14.27
C SER A 249 7.49 -9.13 14.93
N ASN A 250 6.48 -8.59 14.27
CA ASN A 250 5.09 -8.75 14.66
C ASN A 250 4.20 -8.96 13.43
N GLY A 251 3.18 -9.82 13.58
CA GLY A 251 2.25 -10.16 12.52
C GLY A 251 1.78 -11.63 12.59
N PRO A 252 0.92 -12.05 11.65
CA PRO A 252 0.47 -11.27 10.50
C PRO A 252 -0.54 -10.19 10.89
N LEU A 253 -0.22 -8.96 10.52
CA LEU A 253 -1.09 -7.80 10.65
C LEU A 253 -1.92 -7.67 9.38
N HIS A 254 -3.10 -7.10 9.51
CA HIS A 254 -3.97 -6.83 8.36
C HIS A 254 -4.20 -5.33 8.24
N ALA A 255 -4.09 -4.80 7.02
CA ALA A 255 -4.48 -3.43 6.79
C ALA A 255 -6.01 -3.33 6.76
N GLY A 256 -6.58 -2.26 7.30
CA GLY A 256 -8.00 -1.96 7.11
C GLY A 256 -8.86 -2.12 8.36
N GLY A 257 -8.30 -1.76 9.52
CA GLY A 257 -9.09 -1.62 10.74
C GLY A 257 -10.23 -0.60 10.63
N PHE A 258 -11.01 -0.44 11.68
CA PHE A 258 -12.24 0.36 11.73
C PHE A 258 -12.03 1.89 11.69
N GLY A 259 -10.86 2.33 11.24
CA GLY A 259 -10.54 3.73 11.00
C GLY A 259 -11.15 4.28 9.71
N PRO A 260 -11.51 5.58 9.64
CA PRO A 260 -12.10 6.19 8.44
C PRO A 260 -11.15 6.18 7.22
N SER A 261 -11.52 5.51 6.13
CA SER A 261 -10.69 5.36 4.92
C SER A 261 -10.62 6.58 3.99
N ASP A 262 -11.28 7.69 4.36
CA ASP A 262 -11.46 8.87 3.51
C ASP A 262 -10.15 9.52 3.04
N CYS A 263 -9.02 9.30 3.74
CA CYS A 263 -7.73 9.88 3.35
C CYS A 263 -6.92 9.05 2.34
N LEU A 264 -7.38 7.83 2.02
CA LEU A 264 -6.73 6.99 1.02
C LEU A 264 -7.29 7.23 -0.39
N ALA A 265 -8.41 7.95 -0.51
CA ALA A 265 -8.96 8.30 -1.81
C ALA A 265 -7.99 9.26 -2.52
N PRO A 266 -7.50 8.94 -3.73
CA PRO A 266 -6.62 9.82 -4.48
C PRO A 266 -7.31 11.18 -4.67
N GLY A 267 -6.67 12.26 -4.18
CA GLY A 267 -7.22 13.61 -4.21
C GLY A 267 -8.01 14.04 -2.96
N SER A 268 -8.12 13.20 -1.93
CA SER A 268 -8.75 13.59 -0.67
C SER A 268 -7.96 14.70 0.01
N ILE A 269 -8.51 15.92 0.02
CA ILE A 269 -7.98 17.03 0.79
C ILE A 269 -8.42 16.82 2.24
N PRO A 270 -7.52 16.90 3.24
CA PRO A 270 -7.89 16.75 4.65
C PRO A 270 -9.05 17.68 4.99
N GLN A 271 -10.11 17.22 5.65
CA GLN A 271 -11.30 18.04 5.93
C GLN A 271 -10.96 19.39 6.59
N LYS A 272 -9.93 19.46 7.44
CA LYS A 272 -9.45 20.73 8.01
C LYS A 272 -8.83 21.65 6.97
N THR A 273 -8.06 21.09 6.04
CA THR A 273 -7.48 21.82 4.91
C THR A 273 -8.58 22.22 3.93
N ALA A 274 -9.52 21.34 3.63
CA ALA A 274 -10.71 21.64 2.83
C ALA A 274 -11.53 22.76 3.49
N ASN A 275 -11.83 22.68 4.79
CA ASN A 275 -12.55 23.73 5.52
C ASN A 275 -11.76 25.05 5.54
N LYS A 276 -10.42 25.01 5.72
CA LYS A 276 -9.59 26.22 5.65
C LYS A 276 -9.58 26.81 4.23
N ILE A 277 -9.51 25.99 3.20
CA ILE A 277 -9.57 26.41 1.80
C ILE A 277 -10.95 26.98 1.49
N VAL A 278 -12.04 26.34 1.95
CA VAL A 278 -13.42 26.80 1.74
C VAL A 278 -13.67 28.12 2.47
N ILE A 279 -13.25 28.26 3.73
CA ILE A 279 -13.36 29.50 4.50
C ILE A 279 -12.49 30.60 3.87
N GLY A 280 -11.25 30.26 3.47
CA GLY A 280 -10.34 31.19 2.82
C GLY A 280 -10.83 31.66 1.45
N ALA A 281 -11.38 30.76 0.64
CA ALA A 281 -12.00 31.08 -0.64
C ALA A 281 -13.27 31.92 -0.46
N GLY A 282 -14.08 31.64 0.57
CA GLY A 282 -15.24 32.44 0.94
C GLY A 282 -14.86 33.89 1.26
N ILE A 283 -13.92 34.12 2.17
CA ILE A 283 -13.51 35.48 2.54
C ILE A 283 -12.77 36.18 1.38
N GLY A 284 -11.88 35.46 0.69
CA GLY A 284 -11.12 35.98 -0.43
C GLY A 284 -11.98 36.41 -1.61
N SER A 285 -13.04 35.64 -1.93
CA SER A 285 -14.00 36.00 -2.98
C SER A 285 -14.88 37.18 -2.62
N VAL A 286 -15.30 37.32 -1.36
CA VAL A 286 -16.07 38.48 -0.90
C VAL A 286 -15.23 39.75 -0.99
N VAL A 287 -14.00 39.74 -0.46
CA VAL A 287 -13.13 40.92 -0.47
C VAL A 287 -12.64 41.22 -1.89
N GLY A 288 -12.20 40.20 -2.62
CA GLY A 288 -11.74 40.32 -4.00
C GLY A 288 -12.86 40.78 -4.95
N GLY A 289 -14.06 40.21 -4.81
CA GLY A 289 -15.24 40.58 -5.58
C GLY A 289 -15.70 42.01 -5.31
N LEU A 290 -15.68 42.46 -4.05
CA LEU A 290 -16.02 43.83 -3.69
C LEU A 290 -15.00 44.83 -4.27
N MET A 291 -13.70 44.54 -4.16
CA MET A 291 -12.65 45.38 -4.73
C MET A 291 -12.73 45.46 -6.26
N ALA A 292 -12.93 44.32 -6.93
CA ALA A 292 -13.13 44.28 -8.38
C ALA A 292 -14.40 45.03 -8.80
N GLY A 293 -15.51 44.87 -8.07
CA GLY A 293 -16.77 45.57 -8.33
C GLY A 293 -16.66 47.09 -8.17
N VAL A 294 -15.94 47.57 -7.16
CA VAL A 294 -15.66 49.00 -6.96
C VAL A 294 -14.78 49.55 -8.08
N LEU A 295 -13.74 48.82 -8.49
CA LEU A 295 -12.87 49.21 -9.60
C LEU A 295 -13.65 49.29 -10.92
N CYS A 296 -14.43 48.25 -11.25
CA CYS A 296 -15.28 48.24 -12.44
C CYS A 296 -16.30 49.39 -12.42
N SER A 297 -16.94 49.66 -11.29
CA SER A 297 -17.87 50.78 -11.14
C SER A 297 -17.17 52.14 -11.33
N TYR A 298 -15.97 52.30 -10.78
CA TYR A 298 -15.18 53.52 -10.95
C TYR A 298 -14.81 53.76 -12.42
N TYR A 299 -14.30 52.74 -13.11
CA TYR A 299 -13.97 52.84 -14.54
C TYR A 299 -15.21 53.10 -15.40
N TYR A 300 -16.33 52.45 -15.10
CA TYR A 300 -17.60 52.67 -15.81
C TYR A 300 -18.11 54.11 -15.64
N ILE A 301 -18.07 54.67 -14.42
CA ILE A 301 -18.45 56.06 -14.16
C ILE A 301 -17.51 57.03 -14.89
N ARG A 302 -16.20 56.76 -14.89
CA ARG A 302 -15.21 57.58 -15.59
C ARG A 302 -15.41 57.55 -17.10
N TYR A 303 -15.66 56.37 -17.66
CA TYR A 303 -15.98 56.19 -19.08
C TYR A 303 -17.25 56.96 -19.46
N ARG A 304 -18.32 56.84 -18.66
CA ARG A 304 -19.58 57.56 -18.90
C ARG A 304 -19.43 59.08 -18.82
N ARG A 305 -18.57 59.60 -17.92
CA ARG A 305 -18.28 61.04 -17.83
C ARG A 305 -17.46 61.55 -19.02
N SER A 306 -16.53 60.74 -19.53
CA SER A 306 -15.76 61.07 -20.73
C SER A 306 -16.63 61.10 -22.00
N HIS A 307 -17.68 60.29 -22.03
CA HIS A 307 -18.69 60.30 -23.09
C HIS A 307 -19.95 61.07 -22.69
N THR A 308 -19.81 62.13 -21.87
CA THR A 308 -20.86 63.16 -21.80
C THR A 308 -20.98 63.71 -23.21
N PHE A 309 -22.02 63.24 -23.91
CA PHE A 309 -22.29 63.59 -25.30
C PHE A 309 -22.18 65.11 -25.45
N PRO A 310 -21.42 65.62 -26.43
CA PRO A 310 -21.44 67.03 -26.75
C PRO A 310 -22.91 67.44 -26.88
N THR A 311 -23.25 68.51 -26.16
CA THR A 311 -24.57 69.11 -26.11
C THR A 311 -25.12 69.23 -27.54
N ARG A 312 -26.43 69.02 -27.66
CA ARG A 312 -27.24 68.87 -28.88
C ARG A 312 -27.11 69.98 -29.94
N ASP A 313 -26.27 70.99 -29.73
CA ASP A 313 -26.05 72.11 -30.66
C ASP A 313 -25.04 71.80 -31.77
N GLN A 314 -24.22 70.74 -31.68
CA GLN A 314 -23.26 70.40 -32.73
C GLN A 314 -23.79 69.44 -33.79
N LYS A 315 -25.07 69.04 -33.73
CA LYS A 315 -25.70 68.12 -34.71
C LYS A 315 -26.43 68.84 -35.85
N LEU A 316 -26.43 70.18 -35.88
CA LEU A 316 -27.10 70.97 -36.93
C LEU A 316 -26.14 71.52 -38.01
N GLN A 317 -24.83 71.30 -37.89
CA GLN A 317 -23.85 71.73 -38.91
C GLN A 317 -23.31 70.62 -39.81
N LEU A 318 -23.65 69.35 -39.57
CA LEU A 318 -23.16 68.23 -40.41
C LEU A 318 -24.24 67.60 -41.31
N TYR A 319 -25.39 68.27 -41.47
CA TYR A 319 -26.47 67.86 -42.40
C TYR A 319 -26.58 68.76 -43.64
N GLN A 320 -25.65 69.71 -43.80
CA GLN A 320 -25.59 70.56 -44.98
C GLN A 320 -24.24 70.27 -45.63
N GLU A 321 -24.28 69.83 -46.89
CA GLU A 321 -23.11 69.44 -47.71
C GLU A 321 -22.73 67.95 -47.60
N VAL A 322 -23.52 67.09 -48.24
CA VAL A 322 -23.13 66.31 -49.45
C VAL A 322 -24.42 65.67 -49.97
N ASP A 323 -25.26 66.48 -50.61
CA ASP A 323 -25.98 66.01 -51.80
C ASP A 323 -24.99 66.19 -52.95
N GLU A 324 -24.79 65.14 -53.75
CA GLU A 324 -24.61 65.17 -55.22
C GLU A 324 -23.70 64.04 -55.71
N ALA A 325 -24.20 63.38 -56.77
CA ALA A 325 -23.66 62.24 -57.51
C ALA A 325 -23.81 60.86 -56.82
N GLY A 326 -24.52 59.87 -57.36
CA GLY A 326 -25.05 59.72 -58.70
C GLY A 326 -24.86 58.28 -59.16
N ARG A 327 -25.99 57.58 -59.30
CA ARG A 327 -26.28 56.40 -60.16
C ARG A 327 -25.61 55.02 -59.92
N PRO A 328 -26.38 53.92 -60.10
CA PRO A 328 -25.93 52.51 -60.07
C PRO A 328 -25.51 52.02 -61.48
N PRO A 329 -24.77 50.90 -61.63
CA PRO A 329 -25.37 49.57 -61.93
C PRO A 329 -24.44 48.37 -61.55
N PRO A 330 -24.50 47.17 -62.16
CA PRO A 330 -25.51 46.11 -62.07
C PRO A 330 -24.95 44.74 -61.57
N ILE A 331 -25.86 43.78 -61.56
CA ILE A 331 -25.77 42.33 -61.30
C ILE A 331 -24.68 41.58 -62.11
N SER A 332 -24.01 40.61 -61.47
CA SER A 332 -23.52 39.31 -62.01
C SER A 332 -23.19 38.41 -60.80
N GLU A 333 -23.82 37.27 -60.52
CA GLU A 333 -23.95 36.00 -61.25
C GLU A 333 -22.66 35.14 -61.25
N GLY A 334 -22.78 33.93 -60.68
CA GLY A 334 -21.83 32.81 -60.72
C GLY A 334 -21.04 32.58 -59.41
N THR A 335 -20.70 31.37 -58.94
CA THR A 335 -20.95 29.97 -59.32
C THR A 335 -20.44 29.11 -58.14
N ASP A 336 -21.14 28.03 -57.79
CA ASP A 336 -20.79 26.89 -56.88
C ASP A 336 -19.45 26.17 -57.24
N PRO A 337 -18.98 25.05 -56.62
CA PRO A 337 -19.48 24.22 -55.49
C PRO A 337 -18.41 23.81 -54.44
N GLY A 338 -18.84 23.12 -53.37
CA GLY A 338 -17.90 22.39 -52.50
C GLY A 338 -18.54 21.57 -51.37
N LEU A 339 -18.86 20.31 -51.68
CA LEU A 339 -19.38 19.26 -50.78
C LEU A 339 -18.59 19.06 -49.47
N THR A 340 -19.32 18.75 -48.38
CA THR A 340 -19.24 17.48 -47.59
C THR A 340 -20.33 17.59 -46.49
N SER A 341 -21.45 16.87 -46.58
CA SER A 341 -21.69 15.47 -46.17
C SER A 341 -21.69 15.24 -44.65
N HIS A 342 -22.72 14.47 -44.24
CA HIS A 342 -23.01 13.85 -42.93
C HIS A 342 -23.90 14.68 -41.99
N SER A 343 -25.23 14.49 -42.05
CA SER A 343 -26.03 13.33 -41.58
C SER A 343 -26.33 13.41 -40.08
N ASP A 344 -27.56 13.84 -39.83
CA ASP A 344 -28.32 13.60 -38.62
C ASP A 344 -28.32 12.12 -38.22
N SER A 345 -28.19 11.89 -36.92
CA SER A 345 -28.96 10.86 -36.24
C SER A 345 -29.10 11.21 -34.77
N ASN A 346 -30.33 11.57 -34.40
CA ASN A 346 -30.92 11.39 -33.08
C ASN A 346 -30.69 9.96 -32.59
N LEU A 347 -30.30 9.79 -31.32
CA LEU A 347 -30.57 8.59 -30.53
C LEU A 347 -30.39 8.90 -29.03
N GLU A 348 -31.53 8.90 -28.34
CA GLU A 348 -31.85 8.17 -27.10
C GLU A 348 -30.75 7.95 -26.03
N PRO A 349 -31.00 8.28 -24.75
CA PRO A 349 -30.06 8.05 -23.66
C PRO A 349 -30.14 6.60 -23.18
N GLN A 350 -29.21 5.76 -23.63
CA GLN A 350 -28.98 4.44 -23.03
C GLN A 350 -27.98 4.50 -21.87
N ALA A 351 -28.38 3.86 -20.78
CA ALA A 351 -27.60 3.63 -19.57
C ALA A 351 -26.29 2.91 -19.87
N ALA A 352 -25.18 3.41 -19.31
CA ALA A 352 -23.89 2.77 -19.36
C ALA A 352 -23.92 1.47 -18.52
N HIS A 353 -24.06 0.33 -19.20
CA HIS A 353 -23.76 -0.98 -18.65
C HIS A 353 -22.24 -1.07 -18.47
N ILE A 354 -21.79 -1.12 -17.21
CA ILE A 354 -20.40 -1.42 -16.85
C ILE A 354 -20.17 -2.90 -17.15
N THR A 355 -19.33 -3.22 -18.12
CA THR A 355 -18.75 -4.56 -18.28
C THR A 355 -17.57 -4.70 -17.32
N PRO A 356 -17.50 -5.76 -16.49
CA PRO A 356 -16.36 -5.98 -15.62
C PRO A 356 -15.12 -6.29 -16.46
N TYR A 357 -14.04 -5.55 -16.20
CA TYR A 357 -12.70 -5.89 -16.66
C TYR A 357 -12.31 -7.24 -16.08
N ASN A 358 -12.22 -8.23 -16.94
CA ASN A 358 -11.69 -9.54 -16.61
C ASN A 358 -10.16 -9.42 -16.62
N THR A 359 -9.54 -9.14 -15.48
CA THR A 359 -8.08 -9.26 -15.32
C THR A 359 -7.71 -10.74 -15.33
N SER A 360 -7.44 -11.27 -16.52
CA SER A 360 -6.70 -12.53 -16.67
C SER A 360 -5.22 -12.33 -16.33
N PRO A 361 -4.60 -13.21 -15.54
CA PRO A 361 -3.16 -13.18 -15.30
C PRO A 361 -2.45 -13.67 -16.56
N SER A 362 -1.79 -12.76 -17.28
CA SER A 362 -0.95 -13.11 -18.42
C SER A 362 0.43 -13.55 -17.92
N ALA A 363 0.57 -14.86 -17.67
CA ALA A 363 1.87 -15.52 -17.57
C ALA A 363 2.14 -16.20 -18.92
N GLY A 364 2.89 -15.53 -19.79
CA GLY A 364 3.45 -16.13 -20.99
C GLY A 364 4.71 -16.92 -20.64
N TYR A 365 4.62 -18.24 -20.54
CA TYR A 365 5.79 -19.13 -20.54
C TYR A 365 5.75 -19.99 -21.81
N THR A 366 6.65 -19.70 -22.75
CA THR A 366 7.07 -20.63 -23.80
C THR A 366 8.19 -21.50 -23.23
N THR A 367 7.96 -22.80 -23.10
CA THR A 367 8.98 -23.77 -22.72
C THR A 367 9.60 -24.42 -23.96
N GLU A 368 10.87 -24.12 -24.22
CA GLU A 368 11.70 -24.96 -25.09
C GLU A 368 12.21 -26.17 -24.28
N ALA A 369 11.88 -27.36 -24.76
CA ALA A 369 12.30 -28.62 -24.16
C ALA A 369 13.76 -28.91 -24.51
N SER A 370 14.66 -28.86 -23.52
CA SER A 370 16.02 -29.40 -23.65
C SER A 370 16.12 -30.75 -22.93
N LYS A 371 16.35 -31.79 -23.74
CA LYS A 371 16.56 -33.18 -23.36
C LYS A 371 17.98 -33.33 -22.81
N THR A 372 18.14 -33.67 -21.53
CA THR A 372 19.42 -34.24 -21.06
C THR A 372 19.25 -35.41 -20.10
N ARG A 373 19.89 -36.49 -20.54
CA ARG A 373 20.10 -37.86 -20.05
C ARG A 373 20.39 -38.03 -18.55
N HIS A 374 19.77 -39.08 -18.00
CA HIS A 374 20.11 -39.79 -16.77
C HIS A 374 21.61 -40.11 -16.59
N ARG A 375 22.10 -39.97 -15.36
CA ARG A 375 23.09 -40.90 -14.79
C ARG A 375 22.95 -40.97 -13.25
N ASN A 376 22.60 -42.17 -12.78
CA ASN A 376 22.66 -42.60 -11.37
C ASN A 376 24.13 -42.83 -10.98
N PRO A 377 24.51 -42.66 -9.70
CA PRO A 377 24.92 -43.87 -8.97
C PRO A 377 24.49 -43.92 -7.50
N GLN A 378 24.28 -45.17 -7.09
CA GLN A 378 24.14 -45.66 -5.73
C GLN A 378 25.37 -45.37 -4.86
N GLY A 379 25.17 -45.17 -3.57
CA GLY A 379 26.23 -45.17 -2.56
C GLY A 379 25.67 -45.22 -1.14
N LEU A 380 25.74 -46.41 -0.53
CA LEU A 380 25.45 -46.68 0.88
C LEU A 380 26.37 -45.88 1.82
N ALA A 381 25.87 -45.47 2.99
CA ALA A 381 26.48 -45.82 4.28
C ALA A 381 25.58 -45.43 5.46
N SER A 382 25.59 -46.33 6.44
CA SER A 382 24.81 -46.36 7.68
C SER A 382 25.55 -45.64 8.82
N SER A 383 24.81 -45.05 9.76
CA SER A 383 25.26 -44.97 11.16
C SER A 383 24.08 -44.79 12.11
N THR A 384 23.80 -45.87 12.83
CA THR A 384 22.90 -46.02 13.97
C THR A 384 23.44 -45.27 15.19
N ILE A 385 22.62 -44.43 15.83
CA ILE A 385 22.85 -43.97 17.21
C ILE A 385 21.56 -44.20 18.00
N SER A 386 21.66 -45.09 18.98
CA SER A 386 20.63 -45.43 19.94
C SER A 386 20.68 -44.50 21.14
N SER A 387 19.55 -43.91 21.53
CA SER A 387 19.33 -43.40 22.88
C SER A 387 17.92 -43.75 23.35
N SER A 388 17.87 -44.66 24.31
CA SER A 388 16.69 -45.10 25.04
C SER A 388 16.24 -44.03 26.03
N TRP A 389 14.99 -43.56 25.91
CA TRP A 389 14.32 -42.83 26.99
C TRP A 389 12.89 -43.36 27.17
N SER A 390 12.68 -43.95 28.34
CA SER A 390 11.41 -44.44 28.86
C SER A 390 10.68 -43.31 29.58
N GLY A 391 9.47 -42.96 29.15
CA GLY A 391 8.66 -41.92 29.78
C GLY A 391 7.15 -42.12 29.56
N SER A 392 6.52 -42.70 30.57
CA SER A 392 5.09 -42.70 30.98
C SER A 392 4.03 -42.16 30.00
N SER A 393 3.09 -43.04 29.64
CA SER A 393 1.85 -42.76 28.92
C SER A 393 0.83 -41.97 29.75
N ARG A 394 0.36 -40.83 29.24
CA ARG A 394 -0.86 -40.16 29.71
C ARG A 394 -1.82 -39.93 28.55
N GLN A 395 -2.95 -40.62 28.59
CA GLN A 395 -4.09 -40.48 27.67
C GLN A 395 -4.53 -39.01 27.61
N THR A 396 -4.45 -38.41 26.42
CA THR A 396 -5.01 -37.08 26.15
C THR A 396 -6.18 -37.25 25.20
N THR A 397 -7.36 -36.89 25.69
CA THR A 397 -8.63 -36.82 24.95
C THR A 397 -8.51 -35.76 23.86
N THR A 398 -8.72 -36.16 22.62
CA THR A 398 -8.64 -35.29 21.43
C THR A 398 -9.85 -34.35 21.40
N THR A 399 -9.67 -33.09 21.79
CA THR A 399 -10.67 -32.03 21.61
C THR A 399 -10.58 -31.51 20.17
N GLN A 400 -11.59 -31.81 19.35
CA GLN A 400 -11.69 -31.26 17.99
C GLN A 400 -12.13 -29.80 18.06
N THR A 401 -11.29 -28.89 17.58
CA THR A 401 -11.60 -27.46 17.47
C THR A 401 -12.29 -27.22 16.12
N LEU A 402 -13.50 -26.64 16.12
CA LEU A 402 -14.23 -26.29 14.90
C LEU A 402 -14.16 -24.77 14.67
N ALA A 403 -13.95 -24.37 13.42
CA ALA A 403 -13.91 -22.98 12.98
C ALA A 403 -15.18 -22.64 12.20
N TYR A 404 -15.75 -21.46 12.48
CA TYR A 404 -16.90 -20.91 11.76
C TYR A 404 -16.42 -19.90 10.73
N VAL A 405 -17.01 -19.88 9.53
CA VAL A 405 -16.81 -18.83 8.52
C VAL A 405 -18.15 -18.13 8.32
N ILE A 406 -18.23 -16.87 8.73
CA ILE A 406 -19.40 -16.01 8.49
C ILE A 406 -19.09 -15.18 7.25
N HIS A 407 -19.90 -15.34 6.21
CA HIS A 407 -19.87 -14.47 5.04
C HIS A 407 -20.86 -13.33 5.25
N GLU A 408 -20.37 -12.09 5.38
CA GLU A 408 -21.21 -10.90 5.26
C GLU A 408 -20.82 -10.14 3.99
N ASP A 409 -21.76 -10.01 3.04
CA ASP A 409 -21.60 -9.31 1.76
C ASP A 409 -21.54 -7.76 1.89
N ALA A 410 -21.35 -7.23 3.11
CA ALA A 410 -21.38 -5.80 3.40
C ALA A 410 -19.99 -5.18 3.66
N GLY A 411 -18.89 -5.90 3.39
CA GLY A 411 -17.54 -5.33 3.44
C GLY A 411 -16.93 -5.15 4.84
N HIS A 412 -17.49 -5.78 5.88
CA HIS A 412 -16.92 -5.82 7.23
C HIS A 412 -16.77 -7.26 7.73
N VAL A 413 -15.65 -7.56 8.40
CA VAL A 413 -15.41 -8.88 9.02
C VAL A 413 -15.86 -8.85 10.48
N SER A 414 -16.68 -9.82 10.86
CA SER A 414 -16.93 -10.15 12.26
C SER A 414 -15.87 -11.13 12.76
N TYR A 415 -15.39 -10.94 13.99
CA TYR A 415 -14.48 -11.89 14.65
C TYR A 415 -15.16 -13.26 14.80
N PRO A 416 -14.47 -14.38 14.52
CA PRO A 416 -15.04 -15.70 14.80
C PRO A 416 -15.24 -15.84 16.32
N GLN A 417 -16.49 -15.99 16.76
CA GLN A 417 -16.79 -16.44 18.11
C GLN A 417 -16.74 -17.97 18.13
N ILE A 418 -15.85 -18.52 18.96
CA ILE A 418 -15.77 -19.95 19.21
C ILE A 418 -16.83 -20.27 20.28
N SER A 419 -17.83 -21.06 19.94
CA SER A 419 -18.85 -21.57 20.86
C SER A 419 -18.75 -23.10 20.98
N GLU A 420 -18.94 -23.63 22.18
CA GLU A 420 -18.57 -25.01 22.55
C GLU A 420 -19.64 -26.09 22.29
N VAL A 421 -20.80 -25.80 21.68
CA VAL A 421 -21.89 -26.81 21.62
C VAL A 421 -22.66 -26.85 20.29
N GLY A 422 -22.48 -27.97 19.57
CA GLY A 422 -23.50 -28.78 18.88
C GLY A 422 -24.50 -28.17 17.87
N ASN A 423 -24.46 -28.72 16.64
CA ASN A 423 -25.32 -28.57 15.46
C ASN A 423 -24.98 -27.42 14.48
N ILE A 424 -24.83 -27.81 13.21
CA ILE A 424 -24.61 -26.91 12.06
C ILE A 424 -25.93 -26.18 11.79
N VAL A 425 -25.97 -24.88 12.05
CA VAL A 425 -27.08 -24.02 11.67
C VAL A 425 -26.52 -22.87 10.84
N GLU A 426 -26.89 -22.83 9.57
CA GLU A 426 -26.62 -21.69 8.69
C GLU A 426 -27.48 -20.52 9.17
N LEU A 427 -26.84 -19.45 9.68
CA LEU A 427 -27.56 -18.26 10.12
C LEU A 427 -27.88 -17.39 8.90
N PRO A 428 -29.13 -16.89 8.76
CA PRO A 428 -29.48 -16.00 7.68
C PRO A 428 -28.68 -14.69 7.76
N PRO A 429 -28.35 -14.06 6.62
CA PRO A 429 -27.60 -12.82 6.58
C PRO A 429 -28.28 -11.73 7.41
N ARG A 430 -27.51 -11.06 8.28
CA ARG A 430 -27.99 -9.96 9.10
C ARG A 430 -27.81 -8.64 8.36
N TYR A 431 -28.91 -8.08 7.90
CA TYR A 431 -28.92 -6.70 7.44
C TYR A 431 -29.01 -5.77 8.65
N MET A 432 -28.08 -4.82 8.77
CA MET A 432 -28.22 -3.75 9.76
C MET A 432 -29.53 -2.99 9.50
N LYS A 433 -30.39 -2.90 10.51
CA LYS A 433 -31.53 -1.99 10.48
C LYS A 433 -30.98 -0.57 10.40
N ASN A 434 -31.25 0.08 9.28
CA ASN A 434 -30.94 1.48 9.04
C ASN A 434 -31.52 2.31 10.21
N PRO A 435 -30.71 3.03 11.01
CA PRO A 435 -31.21 3.78 12.16
C PRO A 435 -31.97 5.07 11.79
N GLU A 436 -32.34 5.25 10.52
CA GLU A 436 -32.99 6.46 10.00
C GLU A 436 -34.34 6.15 9.37
N ALA A 437 -35.28 5.64 10.18
CA ALA A 437 -36.71 5.73 9.93
C ALA A 437 -37.34 6.48 11.11
N ARG A 438 -37.13 7.81 11.13
CA ARG A 438 -37.73 8.72 12.09
C ARG A 438 -39.23 8.77 11.81
N ALA A 439 -40.02 8.30 12.77
CA ALA A 439 -41.47 8.38 12.76
C ALA A 439 -41.94 9.83 12.55
N GLY A 440 -42.90 10.03 11.65
CA GLY A 440 -43.62 11.29 11.48
C GLY A 440 -44.52 11.59 12.68
N PRO A 441 -44.87 12.87 12.90
CA PRO A 441 -45.69 13.33 14.03
C PRO A 441 -47.17 12.92 13.88
N PRO A 442 -47.94 12.94 14.99
CA PRO A 442 -49.24 12.27 15.15
C PRO A 442 -50.36 12.75 14.22
#